data_AF-A0AAW5QT92-F1
#
_entry.id   AF-A0AAW5QT92-F1
#
_cell.length_a   1.000
_cell.length_b   1.000
_cell.length_c   1.000
_cell.angle_alpha   90.00
_cell.angle_beta   90.00
_cell.angle_gamma   90.00
#
_symmetry.space_group_name_H-M   'P 1'
#
loop_
_entity.id
_entity.type
_entity.pdbx_description
1 polymer ?
#
loop_
_entity_poly.entity_id
_entity_poly.type
_entity_poly.pdbx_seq_one_letter_code
_entity_poly.pdbx_strand_id
1 'polypeptide(L)'
;MEQIKKLSNLMVQNRALVLTSVSISAALLLLSWWVSPESRSPWLSNVLTCIGVTLLLAIPVTVIANAMDSRLADVDTKTDRAQSTANHASEVAAEANRSLQQIEDMLVEKQLREHEDHLGVYRRLIDSPSRETLLTALHRAIDEGFASDKFLLSEIWETPLYCRFSADFEHDVLDVDLVTLDGTLHATHQWEPEEDTASFLERLLISVRATGHGLGVGLDLPTLPLKHLADTLITAARLTAQKLNPVGEKLDKIIMMNRTYTDIDVETLEGVWFFTETDLVPADHVYPISYMELLAGPSLEEHIQRTRGHWLGIDQALNEARVLAGLLLKT
;
A
#
# COMPACT_ATOMS: atom_id res chain seq x y z
N MET A 1 19.67 -12.72 -47.70
CA MET A 1 19.41 -12.59 -49.15
C MET A 1 20.11 -13.69 -49.98
N GLU A 2 21.29 -14.14 -49.58
CA GLU A 2 22.08 -15.16 -50.29
C GLU A 2 21.51 -16.59 -50.20
N GLN A 3 20.90 -16.97 -49.07
CA GLN A 3 20.24 -18.29 -48.91
C GLN A 3 18.98 -18.44 -49.77
N ILE A 4 18.22 -17.36 -49.99
CA ILE A 4 17.00 -17.37 -50.82
C ILE A 4 17.37 -17.60 -52.30
N LYS A 5 18.48 -17.00 -52.78
CA LYS A 5 19.01 -17.27 -54.13
C LYS A 5 19.50 -18.71 -54.30
N LYS A 6 20.08 -19.29 -53.25
CA LYS A 6 20.56 -20.68 -53.28
C LYS A 6 19.40 -21.68 -53.37
N LEU A 7 18.32 -21.43 -52.62
CA LEU A 7 17.09 -22.23 -52.65
C LEU A 7 16.33 -22.09 -53.98
N SER A 8 16.26 -20.89 -54.56
CA SER A 8 15.62 -20.72 -55.88
C SER A 8 16.37 -21.45 -56.98
N ASN A 9 17.72 -21.43 -56.96
CA ASN A 9 18.53 -22.18 -57.92
C ASN A 9 18.39 -23.69 -57.78
N LEU A 10 18.31 -24.21 -56.54
CA LEU A 10 18.07 -25.63 -56.28
C LEU A 10 16.69 -26.08 -56.76
N MET A 11 15.65 -25.26 -56.58
CA MET A 11 14.31 -25.56 -57.10
C MET A 11 14.25 -25.57 -58.63
N VAL A 12 14.96 -24.67 -59.29
CA VAL A 12 15.05 -24.63 -60.77
C VAL A 12 15.81 -25.84 -61.31
N GLN A 13 16.93 -26.22 -60.68
CA GLN A 13 17.68 -27.42 -61.04
C GLN A 13 16.87 -28.71 -60.84
N ASN A 14 16.17 -28.86 -59.72
CA ASN A 14 15.35 -30.05 -59.45
C ASN A 14 14.17 -30.18 -60.42
N ARG A 15 13.53 -29.06 -60.81
CA ARG A 15 12.48 -29.07 -61.84
C ARG A 15 13.03 -29.48 -63.21
N ALA A 16 14.20 -28.96 -63.59
CA ALA A 16 14.85 -29.35 -64.83
C ALA A 16 15.20 -30.84 -64.85
N LEU A 17 15.67 -31.39 -63.72
CA LEU A 17 16.07 -32.79 -63.59
C LEU A 17 14.87 -33.76 -63.67
N VAL A 18 13.73 -33.39 -63.08
CA VAL A 18 12.48 -34.18 -63.20
C VAL A 18 11.91 -34.10 -64.62
N LEU A 19 11.94 -32.93 -65.26
CA LEU A 19 11.46 -32.77 -66.63
C LEU A 19 12.31 -33.55 -67.64
N THR A 20 13.63 -33.54 -67.47
CA THR A 20 14.54 -34.31 -68.33
C THR A 20 14.39 -35.81 -68.08
N SER A 21 14.25 -36.26 -66.84
CA SER A 21 14.05 -37.69 -66.54
C SER A 21 12.73 -38.22 -67.11
N VAL A 22 11.63 -37.47 -66.99
CA VAL A 22 10.33 -37.85 -67.58
C VAL A 22 10.41 -37.91 -69.10
N SER A 23 11.11 -36.94 -69.72
CA SER A 23 11.29 -36.90 -71.17
C SER A 23 12.14 -38.08 -71.68
N ILE A 24 13.22 -38.43 -70.96
CA ILE A 24 14.07 -39.58 -71.28
C ILE A 24 13.31 -40.90 -71.10
N SER A 25 12.56 -41.05 -70.00
CA SER A 25 11.72 -42.22 -69.77
C SER A 25 10.63 -42.38 -70.84
N ALA A 26 9.95 -41.29 -71.22
CA ALA A 26 8.95 -41.31 -72.29
C ALA A 26 9.58 -41.68 -73.63
N ALA A 27 10.76 -41.15 -73.95
CA ALA A 27 11.51 -41.51 -75.16
C ALA A 27 11.91 -43.00 -75.16
N LEU A 28 12.38 -43.54 -74.02
CA LEU A 28 12.76 -44.95 -73.88
C LEU A 28 11.56 -45.89 -73.98
N LEU A 29 10.39 -45.50 -73.45
CA LEU A 29 9.15 -46.25 -73.57
C LEU A 29 8.58 -46.20 -75.00
N LEU A 30 8.67 -45.05 -75.67
CA LEU A 30 8.29 -44.94 -77.08
C LEU A 30 9.23 -45.76 -77.98
N LEU A 31 10.53 -45.74 -77.70
CA LEU A 31 11.52 -46.59 -78.38
C LEU A 31 11.28 -48.08 -78.11
N SER A 32 10.89 -48.48 -76.89
CA SER A 32 10.59 -49.88 -76.58
C SER A 32 9.34 -50.38 -77.31
N TRP A 33 8.36 -49.50 -77.50
CA TRP A 33 7.14 -49.76 -78.27
C TRP A 33 7.44 -49.88 -79.77
N TRP A 34 8.30 -49.01 -80.30
CA TRP A 34 8.71 -49.04 -81.71
C TRP A 34 9.51 -50.30 -82.08
N VAL A 35 10.14 -50.95 -81.10
CA VAL A 35 10.95 -52.16 -81.26
C VAL A 35 10.14 -53.48 -81.10
N SER A 36 8.82 -53.41 -80.84
CA SER A 36 7.97 -54.59 -80.58
C SER A 36 6.73 -54.62 -81.50
N PRO A 37 6.17 -55.78 -81.94
CA PRO A 37 6.53 -57.19 -81.76
C PRO A 37 6.91 -57.95 -83.06
N GLU A 38 7.07 -57.29 -84.22
CA GLU A 38 7.44 -57.98 -85.48
C GLU A 38 8.95 -58.06 -85.75
N SER A 39 9.79 -57.38 -84.96
CA SER A 39 11.24 -57.30 -85.19
C SER A 39 12.09 -58.08 -84.17
N ARG A 40 12.73 -59.15 -84.67
CA ARG A 40 14.00 -59.85 -84.31
C ARG A 40 14.66 -59.81 -82.90
N SER A 41 14.27 -59.05 -81.86
CA SER A 41 14.92 -59.12 -80.52
C SER A 41 14.03 -58.69 -79.31
N PRO A 42 13.26 -59.61 -78.72
CA PRO A 42 12.33 -59.33 -77.60
C PRO A 42 12.99 -58.85 -76.29
N TRP A 43 14.24 -59.24 -76.03
CA TRP A 43 14.93 -58.93 -74.77
C TRP A 43 15.28 -57.44 -74.64
N LEU A 44 15.57 -56.76 -75.76
CA LEU A 44 15.92 -55.34 -75.79
C LEU A 44 14.73 -54.44 -75.42
N SER A 45 13.53 -54.77 -75.92
CA SER A 45 12.30 -54.05 -75.57
C SER A 45 12.00 -54.14 -74.06
N ASN A 46 12.20 -55.32 -73.45
CA ASN A 46 12.01 -55.50 -72.02
C ASN A 46 13.02 -54.71 -71.18
N VAL A 47 14.30 -54.70 -71.55
CA VAL A 47 15.33 -53.92 -70.82
C VAL A 47 15.02 -52.42 -70.87
N LEU A 48 14.67 -51.90 -72.06
CA LEU A 48 14.32 -50.48 -72.23
C LEU A 48 13.07 -50.09 -71.44
N THR A 49 12.08 -50.99 -71.39
CA THR A 49 10.85 -50.77 -70.62
C THR A 49 11.14 -50.76 -69.11
N CYS A 50 11.93 -51.71 -68.61
CA CYS A 50 12.32 -51.74 -67.20
C CYS A 50 13.12 -50.49 -66.79
N ILE A 51 14.07 -50.04 -67.61
CA ILE A 51 14.85 -48.83 -67.34
C ILE A 51 13.97 -47.58 -67.40
N GLY A 52 13.12 -47.47 -68.42
CA GLY A 52 12.20 -46.35 -68.60
C GLY A 52 11.23 -46.20 -67.41
N VAL A 53 10.62 -47.30 -66.97
CA VAL A 53 9.71 -47.32 -65.81
C VAL A 53 10.46 -47.02 -64.51
N THR A 54 11.65 -47.56 -64.31
CA THR A 54 12.45 -47.33 -63.09
C THR A 54 12.85 -45.86 -62.96
N LEU A 55 13.30 -45.23 -64.05
CA LEU A 55 13.63 -43.81 -64.08
C LEU A 55 12.39 -42.91 -63.86
N LEU A 56 11.24 -43.34 -64.39
CA LEU A 56 9.98 -42.60 -64.26
C LEU A 56 9.44 -42.62 -62.83
N LEU A 57 9.71 -43.67 -62.06
CA LEU A 57 9.22 -43.82 -60.69
C LEU A 57 10.24 -43.37 -59.64
N ALA A 58 11.53 -43.71 -59.78
CA ALA A 58 12.52 -43.47 -58.72
C ALA A 58 12.96 -42.00 -58.61
N ILE A 59 13.08 -41.29 -59.74
CA ILE A 59 13.59 -39.92 -59.75
C ILE A 59 12.58 -38.93 -59.14
N PRO A 60 11.28 -38.96 -59.47
CA PRO A 60 10.32 -38.04 -58.86
C PRO A 60 10.15 -38.27 -57.35
N VAL A 61 10.17 -39.53 -56.91
CA VAL A 61 9.99 -39.89 -55.48
C VAL A 61 11.15 -39.37 -54.62
N THR A 62 12.39 -39.50 -55.10
CA THR A 62 13.58 -39.03 -54.36
C THR A 62 13.66 -37.49 -54.30
N VAL A 63 13.23 -36.79 -55.36
CA VAL A 63 13.18 -35.32 -55.36
C VAL A 63 12.10 -34.79 -54.40
N ILE A 64 10.95 -35.46 -54.31
CA ILE A 64 9.86 -35.08 -53.38
C ILE A 64 10.31 -35.31 -51.92
N ALA A 65 10.94 -36.45 -51.61
CA ALA A 65 11.43 -36.75 -50.27
C ALA A 65 12.44 -35.70 -49.78
N ASN A 66 13.46 -35.37 -50.60
CA ASN A 66 14.46 -34.36 -50.26
C ASN A 66 13.85 -32.94 -50.10
N ALA A 67 12.79 -32.63 -50.84
CA ALA A 67 12.07 -31.36 -50.71
C ALA A 67 11.21 -31.29 -49.44
N MET A 68 10.73 -32.43 -48.92
CA MET A 68 10.01 -32.49 -47.65
C MET A 68 10.97 -32.37 -46.46
N ASP A 69 12.11 -33.07 -46.49
CA ASP A 69 13.12 -33.00 -45.42
C ASP A 69 13.70 -31.58 -45.26
N SER A 70 13.95 -30.89 -46.38
CA SER A 70 14.43 -29.50 -46.35
C SER A 70 13.38 -28.49 -45.84
N ARG A 71 12.08 -28.79 -45.98
CA ARG A 71 11.00 -27.96 -45.43
C ARG A 71 10.77 -28.23 -43.94
N LEU A 72 10.91 -29.47 -43.49
CA LEU A 72 10.85 -29.84 -42.08
C LEU A 72 12.00 -29.18 -41.30
N ALA A 73 13.22 -29.20 -41.84
CA ALA A 73 14.36 -28.51 -41.24
C ALA A 73 14.18 -26.97 -41.13
N ASP A 74 13.47 -26.34 -42.09
CA ASP A 74 13.17 -24.91 -42.05
C ASP A 74 12.01 -24.56 -41.09
N VAL A 75 11.17 -25.54 -40.71
CA VAL A 75 10.11 -25.39 -39.70
C VAL A 75 10.67 -25.58 -38.29
N ASP A 76 11.54 -26.57 -38.08
CA ASP A 76 12.21 -26.78 -36.79
C ASP A 76 13.05 -25.55 -36.41
N THR A 77 13.82 -25.02 -37.36
CA THR A 77 14.63 -23.80 -37.12
C THR A 77 13.82 -22.51 -36.96
N LYS A 78 12.54 -22.48 -37.33
CA LYS A 78 11.62 -21.35 -37.02
C LYS A 78 10.97 -21.52 -35.67
N THR A 79 10.65 -22.75 -35.29
CA THR A 79 10.06 -23.09 -33.99
C THR A 79 11.08 -22.85 -32.86
N ASP A 80 12.34 -23.24 -33.05
CA ASP A 80 13.42 -22.98 -32.10
C ASP A 80 13.68 -21.49 -31.90
N ARG A 81 13.62 -20.69 -32.98
CA ARG A 81 13.76 -19.23 -32.89
C ARG A 81 12.58 -18.57 -32.20
N ALA A 82 11.36 -19.05 -32.44
CA ALA A 82 10.16 -18.57 -31.75
C ALA A 82 10.21 -18.90 -30.26
N GLN A 83 10.60 -20.12 -29.91
CA GLN A 83 10.77 -20.55 -28.52
C GLN A 83 11.86 -19.76 -27.80
N SER A 84 13.00 -19.54 -28.44
CA SER A 84 14.08 -18.70 -27.90
C SER A 84 13.64 -17.24 -27.70
N THR A 85 12.86 -16.69 -28.63
CA THR A 85 12.32 -15.32 -28.51
C THR A 85 11.29 -15.21 -27.39
N ALA A 86 10.42 -16.22 -27.23
CA ALA A 86 9.44 -16.28 -26.15
C ALA A 86 10.11 -16.44 -24.77
N ASN A 87 11.14 -17.29 -24.67
CA ASN A 87 11.92 -17.45 -23.44
C ASN A 87 12.64 -16.14 -23.08
N HIS A 88 13.24 -15.46 -24.07
CA HIS A 88 13.89 -14.17 -23.84
C HIS A 88 12.90 -13.08 -23.43
N ALA A 89 11.71 -13.01 -24.05
CA ALA A 89 10.66 -12.07 -23.66
C ALA A 89 10.13 -12.35 -22.23
N SER A 90 10.02 -13.64 -21.85
CA SER A 90 9.65 -14.06 -20.50
C SER A 90 10.70 -13.67 -19.47
N GLU A 91 11.99 -13.87 -19.78
CA GLU A 91 13.11 -13.44 -18.92
C GLU A 91 13.15 -11.93 -18.75
N VAL A 92 12.97 -11.16 -19.83
CA VAL A 92 12.90 -9.69 -19.78
C VAL A 92 11.69 -9.22 -18.99
N ALA A 93 10.53 -9.85 -19.14
CA ALA A 93 9.34 -9.53 -18.34
C ALA A 93 9.53 -9.88 -16.85
N ALA A 94 10.18 -11.00 -16.54
CA ALA A 94 10.52 -11.38 -15.17
C ALA A 94 11.55 -10.43 -14.54
N GLU A 95 12.52 -9.95 -15.32
CA GLU A 95 13.50 -8.94 -14.89
C GLU A 95 12.82 -7.58 -14.67
N ALA A 96 11.93 -7.17 -15.58
CA ALA A 96 11.16 -5.94 -15.46
C ALA A 96 10.22 -5.98 -14.23
N ASN A 97 9.53 -7.10 -13.99
CA ASN A 97 8.71 -7.28 -12.79
C ASN A 97 9.55 -7.24 -11.50
N ARG A 98 10.73 -7.87 -11.49
CA ARG A 98 11.65 -7.78 -10.34
C ARG A 98 12.13 -6.35 -10.12
N SER A 99 12.43 -5.61 -11.19
CA SER A 99 12.82 -4.20 -11.11
C SER A 99 11.67 -3.31 -10.63
N LEU A 100 10.43 -3.54 -11.09
CA LEU A 100 9.26 -2.80 -10.62
C LEU A 100 8.96 -3.08 -9.14
N GLN A 101 9.01 -4.36 -8.73
CA GLN A 101 8.85 -4.72 -7.31
C GLN A 101 9.92 -4.05 -6.44
N GLN A 102 11.18 -4.04 -6.88
CA GLN A 102 12.26 -3.34 -6.16
C GLN A 102 12.02 -1.83 -6.05
N ILE A 103 11.48 -1.20 -7.09
CA ILE A 103 11.11 0.22 -7.06
C ILE A 103 9.95 0.44 -6.09
N GLU A 104 8.92 -0.41 -6.12
CA GLU A 104 7.78 -0.36 -5.22
C GLU A 104 8.23 -0.51 -3.76
N ASP A 105 9.01 -1.54 -3.44
CA ASP A 105 9.54 -1.79 -2.10
C ASP A 105 10.36 -0.59 -1.61
N MET A 106 11.22 -0.01 -2.46
CA MET A 106 12.02 1.18 -2.13
C MET A 106 11.14 2.41 -1.88
N LEU A 107 10.08 2.60 -2.67
CA LEU A 107 9.15 3.72 -2.49
C LEU A 107 8.33 3.57 -1.20
N VAL A 108 7.85 2.37 -0.91
CA VAL A 108 7.14 2.05 0.34
C VAL A 108 8.05 2.28 1.54
N GLU A 109 9.29 1.77 1.50
CA GLU A 109 10.26 1.98 2.58
C GLU A 109 10.58 3.46 2.78
N LYS A 110 10.68 4.23 1.70
CA LYS A 110 10.87 5.69 1.77
C LYS A 110 9.68 6.37 2.43
N GLN A 111 8.45 6.03 2.04
CA GLN A 111 7.23 6.58 2.64
C GLN A 111 7.11 6.22 4.12
N LEU A 112 7.45 4.99 4.50
CA LEU A 112 7.46 4.56 5.90
C LEU A 112 8.47 5.36 6.71
N ARG A 113 9.67 5.61 6.18
CA ARG A 113 10.67 6.47 6.84
C ARG A 113 10.20 7.91 6.98
N GLU A 114 9.65 8.50 5.92
CA GLU A 114 9.07 9.85 5.98
C GLU A 114 7.96 9.95 7.02
N HIS A 115 7.11 8.92 7.13
CA HIS A 115 6.06 8.87 8.15
C HIS A 115 6.63 8.69 9.57
N GLU A 116 7.62 7.83 9.76
CA GLU A 116 8.27 7.63 11.06
C GLU A 116 9.03 8.87 11.54
N ASP A 117 9.70 9.59 10.62
CA ASP A 117 10.33 10.88 10.90
C ASP A 117 9.29 11.93 11.30
N HIS A 118 8.12 11.91 10.63
CA HIS A 118 7.00 12.75 10.99
C HIS A 118 6.50 12.43 12.42
N LEU A 119 6.25 11.16 12.75
CA LEU A 119 5.87 10.76 14.12
C LEU A 119 6.95 11.08 15.16
N GLY A 120 8.23 11.12 14.74
CA GLY A 120 9.36 11.51 15.56
C GLY A 120 9.24 12.92 16.16
N VAL A 121 8.47 13.83 15.54
CA VAL A 121 8.17 15.15 16.11
C VAL A 121 7.44 15.01 17.44
N TYR A 122 6.41 14.16 17.49
CA TYR A 122 5.59 13.94 18.67
C TYR A 122 6.29 13.05 19.70
N ARG A 123 7.05 12.04 19.27
CA ARG A 123 7.81 11.15 20.19
C ARG A 123 8.83 11.89 21.05
N ARG A 124 9.38 13.01 20.56
CA ARG A 124 10.30 13.85 21.33
C ARG A 124 9.68 14.41 22.62
N LEU A 125 8.34 14.49 22.73
CA LEU A 125 7.66 14.83 23.99
C LEU A 125 7.87 13.77 25.08
N ILE A 126 8.07 12.51 24.69
CA ILE A 126 8.28 11.38 25.61
C ILE A 126 9.77 11.26 25.92
N ASP A 127 10.61 11.28 24.89
CA ASP A 127 12.05 11.00 25.02
C ASP A 127 12.85 12.18 25.61
N SER A 128 12.43 13.41 25.30
CA SER A 128 13.13 14.64 25.65
C SER A 128 12.15 15.81 25.84
N PRO A 129 11.30 15.79 26.90
CA PRO A 129 10.28 16.81 27.11
C PRO A 129 10.89 18.19 27.38
N SER A 130 10.38 19.20 26.66
CA SER A 130 10.73 20.61 26.80
C SER A 130 9.61 21.48 26.26
N ARG A 131 9.63 22.77 26.62
CA ARG A 131 8.73 23.78 26.05
C ARG A 131 8.79 23.81 24.52
N GLU A 132 10.01 23.80 23.97
CA GLU A 132 10.23 23.83 22.52
C GLU A 132 9.69 22.58 21.82
N THR A 133 9.93 21.39 22.39
CA THR A 133 9.39 20.14 21.81
C THR A 133 7.86 20.10 21.87
N LEU A 134 7.25 20.65 22.91
CA LEU A 134 5.80 20.78 23.00
C LEU A 134 5.23 21.79 22.01
N LEU A 135 5.79 23.01 21.93
CA LEU A 135 5.34 23.99 20.93
C LEU A 135 5.50 23.47 19.50
N THR A 136 6.61 22.80 19.20
CA THR A 136 6.83 22.21 17.87
C THR A 136 5.78 21.15 17.55
N ALA A 137 5.45 20.28 18.52
CA ALA A 137 4.42 19.27 18.36
C ALA A 137 3.02 19.88 18.17
N LEU A 138 2.65 20.87 18.99
CA LEU A 138 1.36 21.56 18.90
C LEU A 138 1.22 22.30 17.57
N HIS A 139 2.23 23.09 17.19
CA HIS A 139 2.24 23.84 15.94
C HIS A 139 2.05 22.91 14.74
N ARG A 140 2.80 21.81 14.70
CA ARG A 140 2.72 20.82 13.63
C ARG A 140 1.33 20.19 13.54
N ALA A 141 0.77 19.76 14.66
CA ALA A 141 -0.53 19.11 14.69
C ALA A 141 -1.68 20.04 14.28
N ILE A 142 -1.58 21.33 14.65
CA ILE A 142 -2.54 22.37 14.29
C ILE A 142 -2.43 22.71 12.80
N ASP A 143 -1.21 22.85 12.28
CA ASP A 143 -0.94 23.12 10.86
C ASP A 143 -1.44 21.98 9.95
N GLU A 144 -1.34 20.74 10.42
CA GLU A 144 -1.88 19.56 9.72
C GLU A 144 -3.41 19.43 9.85
N GLY A 145 -4.03 20.24 10.70
CA GLY A 145 -5.48 20.40 10.81
C GLY A 145 -6.18 19.42 11.76
N PHE A 146 -5.50 18.39 12.26
CA PHE A 146 -6.15 17.39 13.10
C PHE A 146 -6.23 17.78 14.58
N ALA A 147 -5.43 18.74 15.05
CA ALA A 147 -5.51 19.24 16.44
C ALA A 147 -6.25 20.59 16.51
N SER A 148 -6.97 20.82 17.61
CA SER A 148 -7.58 22.11 17.92
C SER A 148 -6.51 23.19 18.10
N ASP A 149 -6.78 24.38 17.57
CA ASP A 149 -5.96 25.57 17.76
C ASP A 149 -6.29 26.32 19.06
N LYS A 150 -7.37 25.94 19.76
CA LYS A 150 -7.77 26.53 21.02
C LYS A 150 -7.02 25.90 22.18
N PHE A 151 -7.13 24.58 22.32
CA PHE A 151 -6.46 23.82 23.37
C PHE A 151 -6.50 22.31 23.12
N LEU A 152 -5.59 21.61 23.79
CA LEU A 152 -5.61 20.15 23.94
C LEU A 152 -5.67 19.79 25.43
N LEU A 153 -6.49 18.82 25.77
CA LEU A 153 -6.65 18.25 27.11
C LEU A 153 -5.88 16.93 27.19
N SER A 154 -5.13 16.79 28.28
CA SER A 154 -4.57 15.52 28.70
C SER A 154 -5.01 15.22 30.12
N GLU A 155 -5.52 14.01 30.34
CA GLU A 155 -5.87 13.53 31.67
C GLU A 155 -4.65 13.46 32.60
N ILE A 156 -4.89 13.72 33.88
CA ILE A 156 -3.99 13.34 34.97
C ILE A 156 -4.54 12.04 35.55
N TRP A 157 -3.80 10.96 35.35
CA TRP A 157 -4.19 9.58 35.71
C TRP A 157 -4.78 9.47 37.11
N GLU A 158 -5.90 8.73 37.24
CA GLU A 158 -6.63 8.48 38.49
C GLU A 158 -7.11 9.75 39.24
N THR A 159 -7.23 10.88 38.55
CA THR A 159 -7.78 12.12 39.10
C THR A 159 -8.87 12.68 38.19
N PRO A 160 -9.78 13.54 38.71
CA PRO A 160 -10.75 14.24 37.86
C PRO A 160 -10.14 15.43 37.09
N LEU A 161 -8.81 15.60 37.14
CA LEU A 161 -8.11 16.76 36.62
C LEU A 161 -7.49 16.48 35.25
N TYR A 162 -7.39 17.55 34.46
CA TYR A 162 -6.81 17.58 33.13
C TYR A 162 -5.82 18.74 33.04
N CYS A 163 -4.73 18.52 32.33
CA CYS A 163 -3.87 19.58 31.82
C CYS A 163 -4.45 20.08 30.50
N ARG A 164 -4.85 21.34 30.45
CA ARG A 164 -5.26 22.03 29.24
C ARG A 164 -4.07 22.83 28.70
N PHE A 165 -3.54 22.38 27.57
CA PHE A 165 -2.45 23.01 26.86
C PHE A 165 -3.02 23.98 25.82
N SER A 166 -2.67 25.26 25.92
CA SER A 166 -3.02 26.28 24.93
C SER A 166 -1.76 27.05 24.52
N ALA A 167 -1.56 27.19 23.22
CA ALA A 167 -0.40 27.87 22.65
C ALA A 167 -0.84 29.05 21.81
N ASP A 168 -0.30 30.23 22.10
CA ASP A 168 -0.40 31.41 21.26
C ASP A 168 0.94 31.60 20.55
N PHE A 169 0.99 31.17 19.28
CA PHE A 169 2.21 31.24 18.47
C PHE A 169 2.56 32.67 18.03
N GLU A 170 1.60 33.60 18.03
CA GLU A 170 1.87 35.00 17.66
C GLU A 170 2.61 35.71 18.80
N HIS A 171 2.26 35.40 20.04
CA HIS A 171 2.84 36.02 21.25
C HIS A 171 3.88 35.14 21.96
N ASP A 172 4.19 33.94 21.43
CA ASP A 172 5.06 32.93 22.04
C ASP A 172 4.65 32.60 23.49
N VAL A 173 3.35 32.37 23.71
CA VAL A 173 2.80 32.00 25.02
C VAL A 173 2.41 30.53 25.00
N LEU A 174 2.81 29.80 26.05
CA LEU A 174 2.38 28.43 26.30
C LEU A 174 1.80 28.35 27.70
N ASP A 175 0.49 28.24 27.78
CA ASP A 175 -0.24 28.08 29.03
C ASP A 175 -0.64 26.63 29.24
N VAL A 176 -0.48 26.18 30.49
CA VAL A 176 -0.97 24.90 30.97
C VAL A 176 -1.90 25.16 32.13
N ASP A 177 -3.19 25.02 31.88
CA ASP A 177 -4.20 25.13 32.92
C ASP A 177 -4.49 23.77 33.55
N LEU A 178 -4.69 23.77 34.85
CA LEU A 178 -5.23 22.64 35.58
C LEU A 178 -6.74 22.82 35.69
N VAL A 179 -7.50 21.95 35.02
CA VAL A 179 -8.96 22.06 34.92
C VAL A 179 -9.64 20.73 35.22
N THR A 180 -10.90 20.76 35.64
CA THR A 180 -11.78 19.59 35.53
C THR A 180 -12.45 19.57 34.16
N LEU A 181 -13.00 18.41 33.77
CA LEU A 181 -13.65 18.24 32.46
C LEU A 181 -14.81 19.22 32.21
N ASP A 182 -15.51 19.65 33.27
CA ASP A 182 -16.60 20.63 33.20
C ASP A 182 -16.13 22.09 32.97
N GLY A 183 -14.81 22.29 32.89
CA GLY A 183 -14.18 23.59 32.66
C GLY A 183 -13.86 24.37 33.94
N THR A 184 -14.04 23.80 35.14
CA THR A 184 -13.62 24.48 36.38
C THR A 184 -12.10 24.62 36.39
N LEU A 185 -11.63 25.86 36.46
CA LEU A 185 -10.21 26.21 36.51
C LEU A 185 -9.69 26.15 37.94
N HIS A 186 -8.62 25.37 38.17
CA HIS A 186 -7.94 25.26 39.45
C HIS A 186 -6.64 26.07 39.53
N ALA A 187 -5.86 26.07 38.45
CA ALA A 187 -4.61 26.82 38.35
C ALA A 187 -4.24 27.10 36.89
N THR A 188 -3.47 28.16 36.66
CA THR A 188 -2.89 28.50 35.35
C THR A 188 -1.38 28.61 35.49
N HIS A 189 -0.64 27.93 34.63
CA HIS A 189 0.81 27.95 34.60
C HIS A 189 1.31 28.27 33.20
N GLN A 190 1.82 29.49 33.02
CA GLN A 190 2.63 29.82 31.85
C GLN A 190 3.96 29.08 31.95
N TRP A 191 4.35 28.38 30.87
CA TRP A 191 5.66 27.75 30.72
C TRP A 191 6.60 28.74 30.05
N GLU A 192 7.46 29.36 30.85
CA GLU A 192 8.34 30.44 30.37
C GLU A 192 9.47 29.89 29.47
N PRO A 193 9.93 30.66 28.45
CA PRO A 193 11.01 30.23 27.56
C PRO A 193 12.31 29.82 28.26
N GLU A 194 12.61 30.46 29.39
CA GLU A 194 13.84 30.23 30.17
C GLU A 194 13.69 29.16 31.26
N GLU A 195 12.47 28.68 31.51
CA GLU A 195 12.18 27.71 32.58
C GLU A 195 12.51 26.28 32.12
N ASP A 196 13.34 25.59 32.90
CA ASP A 196 13.64 24.20 32.64
C ASP A 196 12.43 23.29 32.89
N THR A 197 12.35 22.20 32.12
CA THR A 197 11.22 21.26 32.18
C THR A 197 10.97 20.71 33.58
N ALA A 198 12.02 20.41 34.35
CA ALA A 198 11.86 19.79 35.65
C ALA A 198 11.22 20.76 36.65
N SER A 199 11.67 22.01 36.66
CA SER A 199 11.10 23.09 37.47
C SER A 199 9.63 23.35 37.11
N PHE A 200 9.30 23.42 35.82
CA PHE A 200 7.91 23.59 35.37
C PHE A 200 7.01 22.45 35.84
N LEU A 201 7.46 21.20 35.62
CA LEU A 201 6.71 20.00 35.99
C LEU A 201 6.55 19.84 37.51
N GLU A 202 7.56 20.22 38.30
CA GLU A 202 7.47 20.27 39.75
C GLU A 202 6.42 21.29 40.21
N ARG A 203 6.41 22.48 39.59
CA ARG A 203 5.42 23.53 39.88
C ARG A 203 4.00 23.06 39.56
N LEU A 204 3.80 22.40 38.40
CA LEU A 204 2.51 21.81 38.04
C LEU A 204 2.07 20.76 39.07
N LEU A 205 2.99 19.88 39.48
CA LEU A 205 2.73 18.84 40.47
C LEU A 205 2.33 19.40 41.85
N ILE A 206 2.98 20.47 42.30
CA ILE A 206 2.62 21.15 43.55
C ILE A 206 1.17 21.65 43.47
N SER A 207 0.76 22.21 42.33
CA SER A 207 -0.59 22.70 42.12
C SER A 207 -1.63 21.58 42.08
N VAL A 208 -1.32 20.44 41.43
CA VAL A 208 -2.18 19.24 41.48
C VAL A 208 -2.44 18.81 42.92
N ARG A 209 -1.39 18.75 43.75
CA ARG A 209 -1.52 18.42 45.18
C ARG A 209 -2.34 19.45 45.95
N ALA A 210 -2.17 20.73 45.62
CA ALA A 210 -2.91 21.81 46.27
C ALA A 210 -4.44 21.74 46.01
N THR A 211 -4.88 21.08 44.92
CA THR A 211 -6.32 20.85 44.68
C THR A 211 -6.96 19.82 45.61
N GLY A 212 -6.16 19.03 46.34
CA GLY A 212 -6.64 17.92 47.17
C GLY A 212 -6.86 16.60 46.41
N HIS A 213 -6.67 16.57 45.09
CA HIS A 213 -6.81 15.35 44.27
C HIS A 213 -5.46 14.63 43.99
N GLY A 214 -4.35 15.12 44.53
CA GLY A 214 -3.05 14.47 44.34
C GLY A 214 -3.05 13.05 44.92
N LEU A 215 -2.48 12.10 44.17
CA LEU A 215 -2.36 10.69 44.55
C LEU A 215 -1.24 10.46 45.58
N GLY A 216 -0.31 11.41 45.67
CA GLY A 216 0.80 11.39 46.62
C GLY A 216 2.14 11.08 45.98
N VAL A 217 3.17 11.00 46.84
CA VAL A 217 4.56 10.87 46.40
C VAL A 217 4.79 9.53 45.70
N GLY A 218 5.30 9.57 44.46
CA GLY A 218 5.62 8.39 43.66
C GLY A 218 4.46 7.84 42.83
N LEU A 219 3.23 8.34 43.04
CA LEU A 219 2.06 8.03 42.21
C LEU A 219 1.72 9.19 41.27
N ASP A 220 1.94 10.43 41.72
CA ASP A 220 1.85 11.60 40.84
C ASP A 220 3.06 11.63 39.88
N LEU A 221 2.90 11.09 38.68
CA LEU A 221 3.92 11.15 37.63
C LEU A 221 3.75 12.44 36.81
N PRO A 222 4.62 13.46 37.00
CA PRO A 222 4.40 14.77 36.40
C PRO A 222 4.61 14.78 34.87
N THR A 223 5.32 13.79 34.33
CA THR A 223 5.52 13.62 32.89
C THR A 223 4.37 12.91 32.19
N LEU A 224 3.45 12.29 32.95
CA LEU A 224 2.41 11.45 32.39
C LEU A 224 1.42 12.23 31.49
N PRO A 225 0.99 13.47 31.83
CA PRO A 225 0.17 14.26 30.92
C PRO A 225 0.88 14.58 29.59
N LEU A 226 2.19 14.83 29.60
CA LEU A 226 2.95 15.05 28.37
C LEU A 226 3.03 13.79 27.52
N LYS A 227 3.24 12.63 28.16
CA LYS A 227 3.19 11.33 27.48
C LYS A 227 1.80 11.07 26.89
N HIS A 228 0.75 11.34 27.64
CA HIS A 228 -0.62 11.11 27.20
C HIS A 228 -1.02 11.99 26.01
N LEU A 229 -0.60 13.26 26.05
CA LEU A 229 -0.71 14.17 24.93
C LEU A 229 0.07 13.66 23.71
N ALA A 230 1.32 13.23 23.91
CA ALA A 230 2.16 12.70 22.84
C ALA A 230 1.52 11.48 22.15
N ASP A 231 1.01 10.50 22.90
CA ASP A 231 0.37 9.34 22.27
C ASP A 231 -0.93 9.75 21.55
N THR A 232 -1.66 10.76 22.04
CA THR A 232 -2.85 11.30 21.36
C THR A 232 -2.45 11.82 19.98
N LEU A 233 -1.42 12.66 19.91
CA LEU A 233 -0.92 13.23 18.66
C LEU A 233 -0.34 12.16 17.73
N ILE A 234 0.42 11.19 18.26
CA ILE A 234 0.98 10.07 17.49
C ILE A 234 -0.15 9.22 16.88
N THR A 235 -1.17 8.87 17.68
CA THR A 235 -2.27 8.03 17.24
C THR A 235 -3.11 8.75 16.18
N ALA A 236 -3.44 10.02 16.42
CA ALA A 236 -4.16 10.85 15.45
C ALA A 236 -3.36 11.02 14.14
N ALA A 237 -2.05 11.29 14.21
CA ALA A 237 -1.19 11.43 13.03
C ALA A 237 -1.10 10.12 12.22
N ARG A 238 -1.10 8.95 12.89
CA ARG A 238 -1.15 7.64 12.22
C ARG A 238 -2.46 7.42 11.48
N LEU A 239 -3.59 7.75 12.11
CA LEU A 239 -4.92 7.57 11.53
C LEU A 239 -5.15 8.52 10.35
N THR A 240 -4.74 9.78 10.47
CA THR A 240 -4.89 10.81 9.44
C THR A 240 -3.97 10.61 8.23
N ALA A 241 -2.77 10.04 8.43
CA ALA A 241 -1.84 9.73 7.34
C ALA A 241 -2.39 8.64 6.37
N GLN A 242 -3.30 7.79 6.84
CA GLN A 242 -3.88 6.73 6.04
C GLN A 242 -5.12 7.25 5.30
N LYS A 243 -4.97 7.67 4.04
CA LYS A 243 -6.09 8.17 3.21
C LYS A 243 -7.28 7.20 3.07
N LEU A 244 -7.05 5.90 3.20
CA LEU A 244 -8.10 4.89 3.13
C LEU A 244 -8.73 4.59 4.50
N ASN A 245 -8.22 5.21 5.56
CA ASN A 245 -8.78 5.10 6.89
C ASN A 245 -9.86 6.19 7.06
N PRO A 246 -11.15 5.81 7.04
CA PRO A 246 -12.22 6.78 7.09
C PRO A 246 -12.40 7.41 8.49
N VAL A 247 -11.75 6.86 9.53
CA VAL A 247 -11.68 7.51 10.85
C VAL A 247 -10.78 8.76 10.77
N GLY A 248 -9.66 8.68 10.07
CA GLY A 248 -8.73 9.80 9.89
C GLY A 248 -9.38 11.04 9.30
N GLU A 249 -10.33 10.87 8.36
CA GLU A 249 -11.11 11.98 7.80
C GLU A 249 -12.08 12.65 8.80
N LYS A 250 -12.38 11.99 9.93
CA LYS A 250 -13.26 12.50 10.99
C LYS A 250 -12.50 13.11 12.16
N LEU A 251 -11.19 12.90 12.23
CA LEU A 251 -10.32 13.48 13.24
C LEU A 251 -9.93 14.92 12.87
N ASP A 252 -10.94 15.79 12.85
CA ASP A 252 -10.76 17.22 12.65
C ASP A 252 -10.76 17.92 14.01
N LYS A 253 -9.79 18.81 14.27
CA LYS A 253 -9.71 19.60 15.52
C LYS A 253 -9.92 18.80 16.82
N ILE A 254 -9.11 17.76 17.03
CA ILE A 254 -9.05 16.97 18.27
C ILE A 254 -8.71 17.88 19.46
N ILE A 255 -9.44 17.69 20.55
CA ILE A 255 -9.19 18.32 21.85
C ILE A 255 -8.73 17.31 22.91
N MET A 256 -9.09 16.03 22.81
CA MET A 256 -8.77 15.03 23.83
C MET A 256 -8.82 13.62 23.24
N MET A 257 -8.09 12.69 23.84
CA MET A 257 -8.27 11.26 23.63
C MET A 257 -8.50 10.59 24.99
N ASN A 258 -9.63 9.91 25.15
CA ASN A 258 -9.87 9.04 26.30
C ASN A 258 -9.41 7.62 25.97
N ARG A 259 -8.84 6.97 26.98
CA ARG A 259 -8.45 5.57 26.94
C ARG A 259 -9.18 4.82 28.04
N THR A 260 -9.80 3.71 27.67
CA THR A 260 -10.35 2.78 28.67
C THR A 260 -9.22 2.04 29.43
N TYR A 261 -8.01 1.96 28.86
CA TYR A 261 -6.86 1.23 29.41
C TYR A 261 -5.55 2.02 29.29
N THR A 262 -4.61 1.77 30.21
CA THR A 262 -3.30 2.43 30.26
C THR A 262 -2.35 2.04 29.13
N ASP A 263 -2.51 0.84 28.57
CA ASP A 263 -1.75 0.38 27.41
C ASP A 263 -2.65 0.40 26.17
N ILE A 264 -2.37 1.33 25.25
CA ILE A 264 -3.01 1.33 23.93
C ILE A 264 -2.43 0.16 23.16
N ASP A 265 -3.25 -0.86 22.91
CA ASP A 265 -2.94 -1.79 21.83
C ASP A 265 -3.10 -1.03 20.51
N VAL A 266 -1.95 -0.60 19.98
CA VAL A 266 -1.88 0.24 18.78
C VAL A 266 -2.31 -0.52 17.53
N GLU A 267 -2.48 -1.84 17.61
CA GLU A 267 -2.99 -2.67 16.51
C GLU A 267 -4.52 -2.65 16.44
N THR A 268 -5.22 -2.58 17.57
CA THR A 268 -6.69 -2.69 17.62
C THR A 268 -7.38 -1.35 17.85
N LEU A 269 -6.79 -0.45 18.64
CA LEU A 269 -7.39 0.83 19.07
C LEU A 269 -8.80 0.68 19.69
N GLU A 270 -9.16 -0.53 20.14
CA GLU A 270 -10.48 -0.83 20.68
C GLU A 270 -10.68 -0.08 22.00
N GLY A 271 -11.81 0.62 22.12
CA GLY A 271 -12.12 1.43 23.32
C GLY A 271 -11.29 2.71 23.45
N VAL A 272 -10.63 3.16 22.37
CA VAL A 272 -10.03 4.49 22.28
C VAL A 272 -11.02 5.44 21.62
N TRP A 273 -11.19 6.62 22.25
CA TRP A 273 -12.15 7.62 21.83
C TRP A 273 -11.49 8.98 21.68
N PHE A 274 -11.67 9.62 20.53
CA PHE A 274 -11.25 10.98 20.27
C PHE A 274 -12.42 11.94 20.48
N PHE A 275 -12.13 13.04 21.14
CA PHE A 275 -13.03 14.17 21.31
C PHE A 275 -12.50 15.26 20.40
N THR A 276 -13.34 15.72 19.49
CA THR A 276 -13.06 16.88 18.65
C THR A 276 -13.80 18.10 19.17
N GLU A 277 -13.71 19.24 18.51
CA GLU A 277 -14.53 20.40 18.86
C GLU A 277 -16.03 20.17 18.65
N THR A 278 -16.42 19.20 17.82
CA THR A 278 -17.82 19.01 17.38
C THR A 278 -18.39 17.62 17.62
N ASP A 279 -17.54 16.61 17.72
CA ASP A 279 -17.92 15.20 17.67
C ASP A 279 -17.11 14.34 18.65
N LEU A 280 -17.74 13.24 19.07
CA LEU A 280 -17.07 12.10 19.69
C LEU A 280 -16.80 11.05 18.62
N VAL A 281 -15.54 10.70 18.40
CA VAL A 281 -15.09 9.81 17.31
C VAL A 281 -14.42 8.57 17.89
N PRO A 282 -14.98 7.36 17.72
CA PRO A 282 -14.30 6.12 18.09
C PRO A 282 -13.13 5.85 17.14
N ALA A 283 -12.00 5.37 17.67
CA ALA A 283 -10.78 5.13 16.89
C ALA A 283 -10.85 3.89 15.97
N ASP A 284 -11.72 2.94 16.32
CA ASP A 284 -11.91 1.63 15.67
C ASP A 284 -13.15 1.59 14.77
N HIS A 285 -13.96 2.65 14.74
CA HIS A 285 -15.24 2.70 14.04
C HIS A 285 -15.46 4.03 13.30
N VAL A 286 -16.20 3.99 12.20
CA VAL A 286 -16.35 5.14 11.27
C VAL A 286 -17.55 6.04 11.60
N TYR A 287 -18.04 6.00 12.84
CA TYR A 287 -19.26 6.72 13.20
C TYR A 287 -18.97 7.80 14.24
N PRO A 288 -18.80 9.05 13.82
CA PRO A 288 -18.75 10.18 14.75
C PRO A 288 -20.15 10.39 15.37
N ILE A 289 -20.16 10.76 16.65
CA ILE A 289 -21.36 11.12 17.40
C ILE A 289 -21.30 12.62 17.65
N SER A 290 -22.18 13.37 16.98
CA SER A 290 -22.19 14.83 17.12
C SER A 290 -22.64 15.27 18.51
N TYR A 291 -21.93 16.23 19.08
CA TYR A 291 -22.28 16.83 20.37
C TYR A 291 -23.67 17.49 20.35
N MET A 292 -24.05 18.10 19.24
CA MET A 292 -25.37 18.70 19.07
C MET A 292 -26.48 17.64 19.14
N GLU A 293 -26.27 16.50 18.48
CA GLU A 293 -27.22 15.38 18.51
C GLU A 293 -27.27 14.71 19.89
N LEU A 294 -26.11 14.58 20.53
CA LEU A 294 -25.98 14.00 21.88
C LEU A 294 -26.75 14.80 22.93
N LEU A 295 -26.76 16.13 22.82
CA LEU A 295 -27.49 17.02 23.72
C LEU A 295 -28.98 17.16 23.38
N ALA A 296 -29.40 16.79 22.16
CA ALA A 296 -30.79 16.91 21.72
C ALA A 296 -31.77 15.94 22.40
N GLY A 297 -31.28 14.89 23.08
CA GLY A 297 -32.09 14.07 23.98
C GLY A 297 -31.75 12.57 24.03
N PRO A 298 -32.45 11.80 24.89
CA PRO A 298 -32.14 10.40 25.19
C PRO A 298 -32.35 9.43 24.01
N SER A 299 -32.99 9.86 22.91
CA SER A 299 -33.25 9.01 21.75
C SER A 299 -31.99 8.52 21.06
N LEU A 300 -30.92 9.33 21.05
CA LEU A 300 -29.64 8.95 20.44
C LEU A 300 -28.92 7.93 21.31
N GLU A 301 -28.92 8.11 22.62
CA GLU A 301 -28.29 7.18 23.57
C GLU A 301 -29.03 5.84 23.61
N GLU A 302 -30.36 5.84 23.63
CA GLU A 302 -31.13 4.58 23.52
C GLU A 302 -30.84 3.88 22.18
N HIS A 303 -30.68 4.63 21.10
CA HIS A 303 -30.32 4.07 19.79
C HIS A 303 -28.90 3.48 19.81
N ILE A 304 -27.93 4.22 20.34
CA ILE A 304 -26.55 3.80 20.46
C ILE A 304 -26.46 2.57 21.38
N GLN A 305 -27.07 2.57 22.56
CA GLN A 305 -27.04 1.42 23.45
C GLN A 305 -27.72 0.19 22.84
N ARG A 306 -28.84 0.35 22.12
CA ARG A 306 -29.52 -0.78 21.45
C ARG A 306 -28.76 -1.34 20.26
N THR A 307 -28.06 -0.50 19.50
CA THR A 307 -27.37 -0.92 18.27
C THR A 307 -25.88 -1.19 18.45
N ARG A 308 -25.28 -0.62 19.51
CA ARG A 308 -23.84 -0.45 19.70
C ARG A 308 -23.41 -0.50 21.18
N GLY A 309 -24.26 -0.94 22.09
CA GLY A 309 -23.92 -1.12 23.52
C GLY A 309 -22.81 -2.16 23.80
N HIS A 310 -22.17 -2.68 22.75
CA HIS A 310 -21.00 -3.54 22.82
C HIS A 310 -19.68 -2.80 22.59
N TRP A 311 -19.73 -1.51 22.22
CA TRP A 311 -18.51 -0.72 22.03
C TRP A 311 -17.82 -0.47 23.37
N LEU A 312 -16.54 -0.79 23.43
CA LEU A 312 -15.76 -0.71 24.66
C LEU A 312 -15.63 0.76 25.13
N GLY A 313 -15.87 1.00 26.42
CA GLY A 313 -15.76 2.35 27.01
C GLY A 313 -16.86 3.35 26.62
N ILE A 314 -17.88 2.95 25.85
CA ILE A 314 -18.86 3.89 25.29
C ILE A 314 -19.63 4.71 26.35
N ASP A 315 -20.02 4.09 27.47
CA ASP A 315 -20.78 4.78 28.51
C ASP A 315 -19.95 5.90 29.17
N GLN A 316 -18.66 5.65 29.38
CA GLN A 316 -17.74 6.67 29.89
C GLN A 316 -17.55 7.79 28.85
N ALA A 317 -17.26 7.43 27.60
CA ALA A 317 -17.05 8.38 26.52
C ALA A 317 -18.27 9.30 26.29
N LEU A 318 -19.50 8.75 26.33
CA LEU A 318 -20.73 9.53 26.21
C LEU A 318 -20.94 10.49 27.38
N ASN A 319 -20.62 10.07 28.61
CA ASN A 319 -20.74 10.93 29.79
C ASN A 319 -19.74 12.09 29.72
N GLU A 320 -18.49 11.81 29.38
CA GLU A 320 -17.46 12.83 29.20
C GLU A 320 -17.81 13.79 28.05
N ALA A 321 -18.32 13.26 26.94
CA ALA A 321 -18.71 14.05 25.77
C ALA A 321 -19.85 15.02 26.10
N ARG A 322 -20.78 14.66 27.00
CA ARG A 322 -21.83 15.59 27.45
C ARG A 322 -21.27 16.75 28.25
N VAL A 323 -20.33 16.46 29.16
CA VAL A 323 -19.69 17.47 29.98
C VAL A 323 -18.91 18.44 29.10
N LEU A 324 -18.09 17.90 28.18
CA LEU A 324 -17.34 18.67 27.19
C LEU A 324 -18.22 19.47 26.23
N ALA A 325 -19.27 18.86 25.67
CA ALA A 325 -20.21 19.55 24.78
C ALA A 325 -20.87 20.75 25.48
N GLY A 326 -21.21 20.59 26.76
CA GLY A 326 -21.73 21.68 27.59
C GLY A 326 -20.75 22.82 27.83
N LEU A 327 -19.43 22.55 27.79
CA LEU A 327 -18.37 23.54 27.86
C LEU A 327 -18.18 24.24 26.50
N LEU A 328 -17.99 23.46 25.43
CA LEU A 328 -17.68 23.95 24.09
C LEU A 328 -18.79 24.80 23.46
N LEU A 329 -20.06 24.51 23.78
CA LEU A 329 -21.20 25.28 23.26
C LEU A 329 -21.48 26.57 24.04
N LYS A 330 -20.81 26.79 25.18
CA LYS A 330 -20.92 28.03 25.97
C LYS A 330 -19.85 29.06 25.60
N THR A 331 -18.75 28.61 25.02
CA THR A 331 -17.63 29.42 24.52
C THR A 331 -17.83 29.82 23.08
#